data_AF-A0A520S0Z2-F1
#
_entry.id   AF-A0A520S0Z2-F1
#
_cell.length_a   1.000
_cell.length_b   1.000
_cell.length_c   1.000
_cell.angle_alpha   90.00
_cell.angle_beta   90.00
_cell.angle_gamma   90.00
#
_symmetry.space_group_name_H-M   'P 1'
#
loop_
_entity.id
_entity.type
_entity.pdbx_description
1 polymer ?
#
loop_
_entity_poly.entity_id
_entity_poly.type
_entity_poly.pdbx_seq_one_letter_code
_entity_poly.pdbx_strand_id
1 'polypeptide(L)'
;MSLLSGIKERNVKKKAKSFYLGLPTLKLEPREVRKLKALMSSRLTAFIDTTFIEGAHKTEALQKTQPLNSRIKMESAPFKNVKTVGGVVCVYLPPKYTNYFFELGSRYQSAQLTINQVLELADKTSLEISESLDLQNPIHPLNFLRSDAEEENEEEVKEETDK
;
A
#
# COMPACT_ATOMS: atom_id res chain seq x y z
N MET A 1 27.63 -10.64 10.60
CA MET A 1 26.53 -10.68 9.61
C MET A 1 27.10 -11.15 8.28
N SER A 2 26.70 -12.33 7.80
CA SER A 2 27.37 -13.07 6.71
C SER A 2 27.19 -12.42 5.33
N LEU A 3 28.27 -12.28 4.55
CA LEU A 3 28.26 -11.75 3.17
C LEU A 3 27.24 -12.47 2.26
N LEU A 4 26.96 -13.74 2.52
CA LEU A 4 26.02 -14.58 1.78
C LEU A 4 24.56 -14.14 1.93
N SER A 5 24.18 -13.58 3.08
CA SER A 5 22.80 -13.10 3.30
C SER A 5 22.49 -11.86 2.46
N GLY A 6 23.46 -10.95 2.31
CA GLY A 6 23.32 -9.74 1.49
C GLY A 6 23.18 -10.05 0.00
N ILE A 7 23.86 -11.09 -0.50
CA ILE A 7 23.73 -11.54 -1.90
C ILE A 7 22.31 -12.09 -2.16
N LYS A 8 21.81 -12.93 -1.24
CA LYS A 8 20.45 -13.49 -1.33
C LYS A 8 19.39 -12.38 -1.35
N GLU A 9 19.50 -11.39 -0.47
CA GLU A 9 18.56 -10.27 -0.38
C GLU A 9 18.57 -9.42 -1.67
N ARG A 10 19.75 -9.09 -2.20
CA ARG A 10 19.87 -8.37 -3.47
C ARG A 10 19.21 -9.12 -4.62
N ASN A 11 19.38 -10.43 -4.70
CA ASN A 11 18.76 -11.26 -5.73
C ASN A 11 17.23 -11.29 -5.61
N VAL A 12 16.72 -11.37 -4.38
CA VAL A 12 15.28 -11.31 -4.11
C VAL A 12 14.70 -9.96 -4.55
N LYS A 13 15.34 -8.84 -4.17
CA LYS A 13 14.92 -7.48 -4.60
C LYS A 13 14.98 -7.30 -6.12
N LYS A 14 16.04 -7.79 -6.76
CA LYS A 14 16.16 -7.77 -8.23
C LYS A 14 15.00 -8.51 -8.90
N LYS A 15 14.67 -9.72 -8.42
CA LYS A 15 13.53 -10.51 -8.92
C LYS A 15 12.19 -9.82 -8.72
N ALA A 16 11.96 -9.22 -7.55
CA ALA A 16 10.73 -8.48 -7.26
C ALA A 16 10.55 -7.29 -8.22
N LYS A 17 11.63 -6.51 -8.44
CA LYS A 17 11.62 -5.38 -9.37
C LYS A 17 11.42 -5.82 -10.82
N SER A 18 12.10 -6.89 -11.26
CA SER A 18 11.92 -7.41 -12.62
C SER A 18 10.51 -7.98 -12.84
N PHE A 19 9.92 -8.61 -11.82
CA PHE A 19 8.55 -9.11 -11.90
C PHE A 19 7.54 -7.98 -12.06
N TYR A 20 7.72 -6.87 -11.31
CA TYR A 20 6.90 -5.67 -11.47
C TYR A 20 7.02 -5.08 -12.87
N LEU A 21 8.25 -4.81 -13.34
CA LEU A 21 8.49 -4.15 -14.63
C LEU A 21 8.13 -5.02 -15.85
N GLY A 22 8.26 -6.34 -15.71
CA GLY A 22 7.96 -7.29 -16.78
C GLY A 22 6.48 -7.65 -16.91
N LEU A 23 5.64 -7.32 -15.92
CA LEU A 23 4.24 -7.73 -15.89
C LEU A 23 3.44 -7.31 -17.14
N PRO A 24 3.58 -6.07 -17.67
CA PRO A 24 2.84 -5.65 -18.87
C PRO A 24 3.29 -6.36 -20.15
N THR A 25 4.50 -6.92 -20.17
CA THR A 25 5.12 -7.51 -21.37
C THR A 25 5.22 -9.04 -21.31
N LEU A 26 4.47 -9.68 -20.39
CA LEU A 26 4.46 -11.13 -20.22
C LEU A 26 3.97 -11.85 -21.49
N LYS A 27 4.82 -12.72 -22.03
CA LYS A 27 4.52 -13.62 -23.16
C LYS A 27 4.31 -15.04 -22.64
N LEU A 28 3.20 -15.27 -21.96
CA LEU A 28 2.75 -16.59 -21.50
C LEU A 28 1.34 -16.88 -22.00
N GLU A 29 0.86 -18.09 -21.74
CA GLU A 29 -0.53 -18.46 -22.00
C GLU A 29 -1.51 -17.50 -21.28
N PRO A 30 -2.64 -17.11 -21.91
CA PRO A 30 -3.56 -16.12 -21.35
C PRO A 30 -4.03 -16.46 -19.93
N ARG A 31 -4.21 -17.75 -19.63
CA ARG A 31 -4.63 -18.20 -18.29
C ARG A 31 -3.56 -17.94 -17.23
N GLU A 32 -2.29 -18.08 -17.58
CA GLU A 32 -1.17 -17.86 -16.66
C GLU A 32 -0.94 -16.37 -16.42
N VAL A 33 -1.02 -15.56 -17.49
CA VAL A 33 -0.93 -14.09 -17.39
C VAL A 33 -2.00 -13.55 -16.44
N ARG A 34 -3.26 -14.01 -16.58
CA ARG A 34 -4.35 -13.61 -15.67
C ARG A 34 -4.05 -13.96 -14.21
N LYS A 35 -3.59 -15.18 -13.94
CA LYS A 35 -3.22 -15.62 -12.58
C LYS A 35 -2.10 -14.74 -12.00
N LEU A 36 -1.06 -14.43 -12.77
CA LEU A 36 0.06 -13.59 -12.32
C LEU A 36 -0.38 -12.15 -12.05
N LYS A 37 -1.24 -11.58 -12.89
CA LYS A 37 -1.80 -10.24 -12.68
C LYS A 37 -2.69 -10.17 -11.45
N ALA A 38 -3.55 -11.17 -11.23
CA ALA A 38 -4.36 -11.27 -10.02
C ALA A 38 -3.50 -11.40 -8.75
N LEU A 39 -2.45 -12.23 -8.80
CA LEU A 39 -1.48 -12.33 -7.72
C LEU A 39 -0.74 -11.01 -7.46
N MET A 40 -0.39 -10.27 -8.50
CA MET A 40 0.24 -8.96 -8.36
C MET A 40 -0.71 -7.97 -7.67
N SER A 41 -1.96 -7.90 -8.11
CA SER A 41 -2.97 -7.00 -7.52
C SER A 41 -3.09 -7.23 -6.01
N SER A 42 -3.30 -8.48 -5.58
CA SER A 42 -3.36 -8.84 -4.15
C SER A 42 -2.09 -8.48 -3.37
N ARG A 43 -0.91 -8.70 -3.96
CA ARG A 43 0.38 -8.38 -3.33
C ARG A 43 0.59 -6.87 -3.19
N LEU A 44 0.17 -6.09 -4.18
CA LEU A 44 0.28 -4.64 -4.16
C LEU A 44 -0.72 -4.02 -3.18
N THR A 45 -1.95 -4.54 -3.10
CA THR A 45 -2.92 -4.16 -2.06
C THR A 45 -2.30 -4.28 -0.67
N ALA A 46 -1.79 -5.47 -0.32
CA ALA A 46 -1.20 -5.67 1.00
C ALA A 46 0.10 -4.85 1.21
N PHE A 47 0.89 -4.61 0.15
CA PHE A 47 2.03 -3.68 0.22
C PHE A 47 1.57 -2.27 0.57
N ILE A 48 0.50 -1.78 -0.08
CA ILE A 48 -0.03 -0.44 0.14
C ILE A 48 -0.58 -0.32 1.56
N ASP A 49 -1.38 -1.27 2.02
CA ASP A 49 -1.95 -1.30 3.38
C ASP A 49 -0.83 -1.21 4.43
N THR A 50 0.19 -2.04 4.29
CA THR A 50 1.34 -2.02 5.23
C THR A 50 2.12 -0.71 5.17
N THR A 51 2.14 -0.03 4.01
CA THR A 51 2.84 1.25 3.83
C THR A 51 2.07 2.42 4.43
N PHE A 52 0.75 2.40 4.28
CA PHE A 52 -0.14 3.34 4.92
C PHE A 52 -0.03 3.25 6.45
N ILE A 53 -0.13 2.02 6.99
CA ILE A 53 -0.03 1.76 8.43
C ILE A 53 1.34 2.18 8.99
N GLU A 54 2.43 1.93 8.24
CA GLU A 54 3.77 2.40 8.62
C GLU A 54 3.84 3.92 8.73
N GLY A 55 3.22 4.64 7.77
CA GLY A 55 3.10 6.10 7.79
C GLY A 55 2.36 6.63 9.00
N ALA A 56 1.21 6.03 9.30
CA ALA A 56 0.40 6.38 10.46
C ALA A 56 1.19 6.17 11.77
N HIS A 57 1.71 4.97 12.01
CA HIS A 57 2.44 4.68 13.25
C HIS A 57 3.70 5.53 13.44
N LYS A 58 4.44 5.81 12.36
CA LYS A 58 5.64 6.65 12.48
C LYS A 58 5.27 8.07 12.86
N THR A 59 4.17 8.59 12.31
CA THR A 59 3.65 9.92 12.65
C THR A 59 3.17 9.97 14.10
N GLU A 60 2.43 8.95 14.54
CA GLU A 60 1.99 8.82 15.93
C GLU A 60 3.18 8.81 16.91
N ALA A 61 4.24 8.05 16.59
CA ALA A 61 5.45 8.01 17.42
C ALA A 61 6.18 9.35 17.51
N LEU A 62 6.23 10.12 16.40
CA LEU A 62 6.84 11.45 16.38
C LEU A 62 6.03 12.46 17.19
N GLN A 63 4.70 12.46 17.07
CA GLN A 63 3.81 13.32 17.86
C GLN A 63 4.00 13.12 19.37
N LYS A 64 4.33 11.89 19.81
CA LYS A 64 4.61 11.57 21.23
C LYS A 64 5.99 11.99 21.71
N THR A 65 6.97 12.16 20.82
CA THR A 65 8.40 12.23 21.20
C THR A 65 9.12 13.51 20.80
N GLN A 66 8.59 14.27 19.83
CA GLN A 66 9.27 15.45 19.30
C GLN A 66 8.48 16.76 19.50
N PRO A 67 9.16 17.88 19.75
CA PRO A 67 8.54 19.20 19.66
C PRO A 67 8.08 19.45 18.21
N LEU A 68 6.96 20.15 18.03
CA LEU A 68 6.20 20.36 16.77
C LEU A 68 7.01 20.77 15.51
N ASN A 69 8.29 21.09 15.63
CA ASN A 69 9.09 21.80 14.62
C ASN A 69 10.18 20.95 13.93
N SER A 70 10.35 19.67 14.26
CA SER A 70 11.33 18.80 13.57
C SER A 70 10.78 18.23 12.27
N ARG A 71 11.17 18.83 11.14
CA ARG A 71 10.78 18.38 9.80
C ARG A 71 11.64 17.21 9.34
N ILE A 72 11.38 16.01 9.84
CA ILE A 72 12.03 14.79 9.35
C ILE A 72 11.34 14.37 8.05
N LYS A 73 12.09 14.31 6.95
CA LYS A 73 11.60 13.73 5.70
C LYS A 73 11.38 12.23 5.92
N MET A 74 10.13 11.80 5.96
CA MET A 74 9.79 10.40 6.14
C MET A 74 9.53 9.74 4.79
N GLU A 75 10.22 8.65 4.52
CA GLU A 75 10.08 7.84 3.32
C GLU A 75 9.94 6.37 3.73
N SER A 76 9.24 5.58 2.90
CA SER A 76 9.08 4.14 3.10
C SER A 76 9.93 3.38 2.08
N ALA A 77 10.40 2.19 2.48
CA ALA A 77 11.21 1.36 1.61
C ALA A 77 10.40 0.85 0.40
N PRO A 78 10.94 0.92 -0.83
CA PRO A 78 10.25 0.46 -2.05
C PRO A 78 10.17 -1.07 -2.17
N PHE A 79 10.73 -1.80 -1.22
CA PHE A 79 10.70 -3.26 -1.15
C PHE A 79 10.18 -3.69 0.21
N LYS A 80 9.15 -4.53 0.23
CA LYS A 80 8.55 -5.06 1.46
C LYS A 80 8.25 -6.54 1.34
N ASN A 81 8.30 -7.19 2.48
CA ASN A 81 7.90 -8.59 2.61
C ASN A 81 6.43 -8.64 2.96
N VAL A 82 5.62 -9.17 2.05
CA VAL A 82 4.17 -9.29 2.20
C VAL A 82 3.83 -10.74 2.52
N LYS A 83 2.98 -10.95 3.54
CA LYS A 83 2.46 -12.28 3.87
C LYS A 83 1.36 -12.63 2.86
N THR A 84 1.47 -13.81 2.27
CA THR A 84 0.48 -14.37 1.35
C THR A 84 0.13 -15.79 1.79
N VAL A 85 -0.94 -16.37 1.24
CA VAL A 85 -1.32 -17.78 1.51
C VAL A 85 -0.17 -18.75 1.20
N GLY A 86 0.66 -18.46 0.19
CA GLY A 86 1.82 -19.27 -0.19
C GLY A 86 3.11 -18.94 0.57
N GLY A 87 3.07 -18.12 1.62
CA GLY A 87 4.23 -17.68 2.38
C GLY A 87 4.58 -16.20 2.19
N VAL A 88 5.80 -15.83 2.58
CA VAL A 88 6.27 -14.44 2.55
C VAL A 88 6.95 -14.14 1.21
N VAL A 89 6.49 -13.10 0.51
CA VAL A 89 7.02 -12.69 -0.78
C VAL A 89 7.55 -11.26 -0.71
N CYS A 90 8.74 -11.02 -1.25
CA CYS A 90 9.24 -9.67 -1.43
C CYS A 90 8.56 -9.02 -2.65
N VAL A 91 7.92 -7.89 -2.42
CA VAL A 91 7.17 -7.12 -3.41
C VAL A 91 7.88 -5.78 -3.59
N TYR A 92 7.88 -5.29 -4.83
CA TYR A 92 8.43 -3.99 -5.20
C TYR A 92 7.30 -3.05 -5.61
N LEU A 93 7.36 -1.82 -5.12
CA LEU A 93 6.55 -0.70 -5.58
C LEU A 93 7.48 0.50 -5.83
N PRO A 94 7.32 1.26 -6.94
CA PRO A 94 8.12 2.45 -7.17
C PRO A 94 8.11 3.44 -6.00
N PRO A 95 9.22 4.14 -5.71
CA PRO A 95 9.29 5.12 -4.61
C PRO A 95 8.22 6.22 -4.69
N LYS A 96 7.84 6.66 -5.91
CA LYS A 96 6.74 7.62 -6.13
C LYS A 96 5.47 7.20 -5.38
N TYR A 97 5.03 5.95 -5.59
CA TYR A 97 3.81 5.42 -4.98
C TYR A 97 4.03 5.01 -3.53
N THR A 98 5.19 4.44 -3.21
CA THR A 98 5.51 4.03 -1.84
C THR A 98 5.50 5.21 -0.88
N ASN A 99 6.16 6.31 -1.25
CA ASN A 99 6.18 7.51 -0.44
C ASN A 99 4.82 8.19 -0.40
N TYR A 100 4.05 8.14 -1.49
CA TYR A 100 2.69 8.66 -1.53
C TYR A 100 1.78 7.98 -0.50
N PHE A 101 1.71 6.64 -0.48
CA PHE A 101 0.85 5.93 0.48
C PHE A 101 1.34 6.06 1.92
N PHE A 102 2.66 6.17 2.11
CA PHE A 102 3.25 6.46 3.41
C PHE A 102 2.81 7.85 3.92
N GLU A 103 2.87 8.85 3.05
CA GLU A 103 2.43 10.21 3.36
C GLU A 103 0.92 10.26 3.61
N LEU A 104 0.13 9.51 2.83
CA LEU A 104 -1.31 9.41 3.01
C LEU A 104 -1.67 8.92 4.42
N GLY A 105 -1.02 7.85 4.90
CA GLY A 105 -1.19 7.37 6.27
C GLY A 105 -0.71 8.36 7.33
N SER A 106 0.36 9.10 7.05
CA SER A 106 0.87 10.16 7.93
C SER A 106 -0.13 11.32 8.09
N ARG A 107 -0.75 11.74 6.97
CA ARG A 107 -1.75 12.81 6.94
C ARG A 107 -3.06 12.38 7.61
N TYR A 108 -3.48 11.14 7.40
CA TYR A 108 -4.62 10.55 8.11
C TYR A 108 -4.40 10.57 9.63
N GLN A 109 -3.27 10.04 10.11
CA GLN A 109 -2.93 10.04 11.54
C GLN A 109 -2.86 11.44 12.16
N SER A 110 -2.49 12.45 11.36
CA SER A 110 -2.42 13.85 11.81
C SER A 110 -3.76 14.59 11.71
N ALA A 111 -4.87 13.88 11.42
CA ALA A 111 -6.19 14.46 11.18
C ALA A 111 -6.22 15.56 10.10
N GLN A 112 -5.29 15.51 9.14
CA GLN A 112 -5.26 16.45 8.01
C GLN A 112 -6.19 16.02 6.87
N LEU A 113 -6.56 14.74 6.82
CA LEU A 113 -7.47 14.16 5.84
C LEU A 113 -8.51 13.30 6.57
N THR A 114 -9.76 13.36 6.12
CA THR A 114 -10.83 12.47 6.59
C THR A 114 -10.72 11.08 5.96
N ILE A 115 -11.42 10.09 6.52
CA ILE A 115 -11.45 8.72 5.97
C ILE A 115 -11.86 8.74 4.49
N ASN A 116 -12.95 9.44 4.15
CA ASN A 116 -13.44 9.53 2.77
C ASN A 116 -12.40 10.12 1.80
N GLN A 117 -11.69 11.18 2.20
CA GLN A 117 -10.63 11.78 1.38
C GLN A 117 -9.44 10.82 1.18
N VAL A 118 -9.07 10.08 2.22
CA VAL A 118 -8.02 9.07 2.16
C VAL A 118 -8.38 7.96 1.18
N LEU A 119 -9.62 7.45 1.27
CA LEU A 119 -10.11 6.39 0.39
C LEU A 119 -10.15 6.83 -1.07
N GLU A 120 -10.66 8.03 -1.37
CA GLU A 120 -10.70 8.58 -2.73
C GLU A 120 -9.29 8.71 -3.34
N LEU A 121 -8.36 9.27 -2.58
CA LEU A 121 -6.97 9.45 -3.00
C LEU A 121 -6.23 8.11 -3.20
N ALA A 122 -6.51 7.15 -2.32
CA ALA A 122 -5.96 5.81 -2.42
C ALA A 122 -6.49 5.07 -3.66
N ASP A 123 -7.80 5.16 -3.93
CA ASP A 123 -8.44 4.53 -5.09
C ASP A 123 -7.94 5.11 -6.41
N LYS A 124 -7.86 6.44 -6.51
CA LYS A 124 -7.34 7.12 -7.70
C LYS A 124 -5.90 6.70 -8.02
N THR A 125 -5.04 6.67 -7.00
CA THR A 125 -3.64 6.30 -7.19
C THR A 125 -3.49 4.80 -7.48
N SER A 126 -4.34 3.97 -6.88
CA SER A 126 -4.36 2.52 -7.13
C SER A 126 -4.84 2.18 -8.53
N LEU A 127 -5.77 2.96 -9.08
CA LEU A 127 -6.19 2.86 -10.47
C LEU A 127 -5.04 3.20 -11.43
N GLU A 128 -4.31 4.30 -11.20
CA GLU A 128 -3.12 4.67 -12.00
C GLU A 128 -2.09 3.52 -12.04
N ILE A 129 -1.81 2.90 -10.88
CA ILE A 129 -0.88 1.77 -10.80
C ILE A 129 -1.44 0.56 -11.58
N SER A 130 -2.73 0.27 -11.42
CA SER A 130 -3.39 -0.87 -12.06
C SER A 130 -3.37 -0.75 -13.58
N GLU A 131 -3.66 0.43 -14.11
CA GLU A 131 -3.59 0.75 -15.54
C GLU A 131 -2.15 0.63 -16.06
N SER A 132 -1.17 1.18 -15.33
CA SER A 132 0.24 1.11 -15.73
C SER A 132 0.80 -0.32 -15.83
N LEU A 133 0.20 -1.23 -15.05
CA LEU A 133 0.56 -2.65 -14.99
C LEU A 133 -0.35 -3.55 -15.83
N ASP A 134 -1.36 -2.98 -16.49
CA ASP A 134 -2.40 -3.70 -17.23
C ASP A 134 -3.05 -4.81 -16.36
N LEU A 135 -3.37 -4.49 -15.10
CA LEU A 135 -3.96 -5.45 -14.18
C LEU A 135 -5.42 -5.74 -14.56
N GLN A 136 -5.79 -7.02 -14.57
CA GLN A 136 -7.17 -7.43 -14.83
C GLN A 136 -8.10 -7.05 -13.67
N ASN A 137 -7.59 -7.15 -12.44
CA ASN A 137 -8.32 -6.75 -11.23
C ASN A 137 -7.62 -5.52 -10.64
N PRO A 138 -8.30 -4.39 -10.51
CA PRO A 138 -7.70 -3.19 -9.95
C PRO A 138 -7.26 -3.43 -8.51
N ILE A 139 -6.23 -2.71 -8.11
CA ILE A 139 -5.76 -2.67 -6.73
C ILE A 139 -6.81 -1.91 -5.92
N HIS A 140 -7.28 -2.53 -4.84
CA HIS A 140 -8.25 -1.92 -3.92
C HIS A 140 -7.68 -1.99 -2.50
N PRO A 141 -6.99 -0.95 -2.03
CA PRO A 141 -6.37 -0.92 -0.72
C PRO A 141 -7.32 -0.38 0.36
N LEU A 142 -6.84 -0.43 1.61
CA LEU A 142 -7.41 0.19 2.80
C LEU A 142 -8.80 -0.33 3.17
N ASN A 143 -9.09 -1.61 2.90
CA ASN A 143 -10.37 -2.22 3.26
C ASN A 143 -10.69 -2.09 4.76
N PHE A 144 -9.68 -2.07 5.62
CA PHE A 144 -9.86 -1.85 7.06
C PHE A 144 -10.47 -0.48 7.38
N LEU A 145 -10.12 0.59 6.64
CA LEU A 145 -10.74 1.91 6.82
C LEU A 145 -12.14 2.01 6.21
N ARG A 146 -12.46 1.15 5.24
CA ARG A 146 -13.79 1.14 4.61
C ARG A 146 -14.84 0.61 5.57
N SER A 147 -14.49 -0.43 6.34
CA SER A 147 -15.33 -0.92 7.42
C SER A 147 -15.61 0.17 8.44
N ASP A 148 -14.59 0.95 8.83
CA ASP A 148 -14.75 2.07 9.77
C ASP A 148 -15.65 3.18 9.18
N ALA A 149 -15.52 3.51 7.90
CA ALA A 149 -16.39 4.49 7.23
C ALA A 149 -17.84 4.02 7.11
N GLU A 150 -18.09 2.73 6.84
CA GLU A 150 -19.44 2.18 6.79
C GLU A 150 -20.13 2.30 8.17
N GLU A 151 -19.40 2.04 9.25
CA GLU A 151 -19.88 2.21 10.63
C GLU A 151 -20.19 3.69 10.96
N GLU A 152 -19.30 4.64 10.63
CA GLU A 152 -19.54 6.08 10.85
C GLU A 152 -20.80 6.58 10.14
N ASN A 153 -21.03 6.15 8.89
CA ASN A 153 -22.21 6.56 8.12
C ASN A 153 -23.52 5.95 8.68
N GLU A 154 -23.48 4.74 9.24
CA GLU A 154 -24.66 4.12 9.85
C GLU A 154 -25.06 4.78 11.19
N GLU A 155 -24.10 5.36 11.91
CA GLU A 155 -24.36 6.09 13.16
C GLU A 155 -24.98 7.48 12.90
N GLU A 156 -24.49 8.22 11.89
CA GLU A 156 -25.08 9.52 11.50
C GLU A 156 -26.56 9.40 11.08
N VAL A 157 -26.93 8.34 10.35
CA VAL A 157 -28.32 8.09 9.90
C VAL A 157 -29.26 7.75 11.05
N LYS A 158 -28.75 7.13 12.13
CA LYS A 158 -29.54 6.82 13.33
C LYS A 158 -29.79 8.06 14.19
N GLU A 159 -28.84 8.99 14.27
CA GLU A 159 -29.04 10.25 15.01
C GLU A 159 -30.01 11.23 14.32
N GLU A 160 -30.15 11.18 12.99
CA GLU A 160 -31.11 12.01 12.25
C GLU A 160 -32.56 11.47 12.30
N THR A 161 -32.76 10.18 12.59
CA THR A 161 -34.10 9.56 12.61
C THR A 161 -34.78 9.56 13.98
N ASP A 162 -34.06 9.90 15.05
CA ASP A 162 -34.57 10.04 16.42
C ASP A 162 -34.77 11.51 16.87
N LYS A 163 -34.76 12.47 15.94
CA LYS A 163 -35.13 13.89 16.16
C LYS A 163 -36.42 14.27 15.44
#